data_AF-A0A8D8FRG3-F1
#
_entry.id   AF-A0A8D8FRG3-F1
#
_cell.length_a   1.000
_cell.length_b   1.000
_cell.length_c   1.000
_cell.angle_alpha   90.00
_cell.angle_beta   90.00
_cell.angle_gamma   90.00
#
_symmetry.space_group_name_H-M   'P 1'
#
loop_
_entity.id
_entity.type
_entity.pdbx_description
1 polymer ?
#
loop_
_entity_poly.entity_id
_entity_poly.type
_entity_poly.pdbx_seq_one_letter_code
_entity_poly.pdbx_strand_id
1 'polypeptide(L)'
;WEEPRDATEPGPVCLQWSHFVEGEDRSTGEEDCLFMNVYTTSVGVLEEPLPTIFFIHGGAFMFGSGDFYKPDNLLRKPMVLVTFNYRLGPLGFLSTEDDVIPGNYGLKDQVTAL
;
A
#
# COMPACT_ATOMS: atom_id res chain seq x y z
N TRP A 1 -7.77 18.76 1.62
CA TRP A 1 -9.17 18.54 1.24
C TRP A 1 -10.03 19.48 2.07
N GLU A 2 -11.17 19.92 1.56
CA GLU A 2 -12.08 20.84 2.28
C GLU A 2 -13.14 20.08 3.09
N GLU A 3 -13.60 18.93 2.58
CA GLU A 3 -14.60 18.07 3.23
C GLU A 3 -14.00 16.69 3.61
N PRO A 4 -14.57 16.00 4.62
CA PRO A 4 -14.16 14.64 4.96
C PRO A 4 -14.20 13.71 3.75
N ARG A 5 -13.13 12.94 3.56
CA ARG A 5 -13.09 11.90 2.51
C ARG A 5 -13.68 10.60 3.04
N ASP A 6 -14.47 9.95 2.20
CA ASP A 6 -14.87 8.57 2.44
C ASP A 6 -13.64 7.66 2.29
N ALA A 7 -13.34 6.92 3.36
CA ALA A 7 -12.20 6.00 3.46
C ALA A 7 -12.66 4.62 3.97
N THR A 8 -13.90 4.24 3.63
CA THR A 8 -14.48 2.95 4.05
C THR A 8 -14.12 1.79 3.13
N GLU A 9 -13.66 2.08 1.91
CA GLU A 9 -13.23 1.10 0.92
C GLU A 9 -11.73 1.26 0.59
N PRO A 10 -11.03 0.16 0.24
CA PRO A 10 -9.65 0.27 -0.23
C PRO A 10 -9.54 1.13 -1.49
N GLY A 11 -8.48 1.95 -1.55
CA GLY A 11 -8.13 2.68 -2.77
C GLY A 11 -7.63 1.75 -3.90
N PRO A 12 -7.46 2.28 -5.12
CA PRO A 12 -6.96 1.51 -6.26
C PRO A 12 -5.60 0.87 -5.98
N VAL A 13 -5.40 -0.37 -6.45
CA VAL A 13 -4.10 -1.03 -6.45
C VAL A 13 -3.18 -0.40 -7.51
N CYS A 14 -1.87 -0.42 -7.29
CA CYS A 14 -0.93 0.10 -8.29
C CYS A 14 -0.94 -0.72 -9.57
N LEU A 15 -0.80 -0.04 -10.71
CA LEU A 15 -0.72 -0.66 -12.03
C LEU A 15 0.34 -1.77 -12.05
N GLN A 16 -0.08 -2.98 -12.40
CA GLN A 16 0.72 -4.19 -12.30
C GLN A 16 0.24 -5.29 -13.25
N TRP A 17 1.13 -6.25 -13.53
CA TRP A 17 0.75 -7.50 -14.17
C TRP A 17 0.38 -8.53 -13.11
N SER A 18 -0.91 -8.85 -12.99
CA SER A 18 -1.38 -9.79 -11.99
C SER A 18 -1.06 -11.24 -12.37
N HIS A 19 -0.42 -11.95 -11.45
CA HIS A 19 -0.20 -13.40 -11.57
C HIS A 19 -1.40 -14.23 -11.08
N PHE A 20 -2.43 -13.58 -10.53
CA PHE A 20 -3.58 -14.22 -9.91
C PHE A 20 -4.86 -14.11 -10.75
N VAL A 21 -4.83 -13.34 -11.83
CA VAL A 21 -5.96 -13.16 -12.75
C VAL A 21 -5.78 -14.07 -13.96
N GLU A 22 -6.84 -14.79 -14.33
CA GLU A 22 -6.89 -15.60 -15.54
C GLU A 22 -7.24 -14.75 -16.77
N GLY A 23 -6.72 -15.15 -17.94
CA GLY A 23 -6.95 -14.43 -19.21
C GLY A 23 -5.67 -14.03 -19.92
N GLU A 24 -5.84 -13.45 -21.11
CA GLU A 24 -4.74 -12.88 -21.92
C GLU A 24 -4.31 -11.51 -21.39
N ASP A 25 -5.28 -10.65 -21.03
CA ASP A 25 -5.01 -9.40 -20.36
C ASP A 25 -5.03 -9.60 -18.84
N ARG A 26 -3.86 -9.45 -18.23
CA ARG A 26 -3.66 -9.55 -16.78
C ARG A 26 -3.22 -8.23 -16.17
N SER A 27 -3.26 -7.15 -16.94
CA SER A 27 -2.99 -5.81 -16.44
C SER A 27 -4.13 -5.38 -15.52
N THR A 28 -3.79 -4.85 -14.35
CA THR A 28 -4.76 -4.34 -13.38
C THR A 28 -4.18 -3.18 -12.60
N GLY A 29 -5.05 -2.37 -11.98
CA GLY A 29 -4.66 -1.23 -11.16
C GLY A 29 -4.57 0.09 -11.92
N GLU A 30 -4.17 1.13 -11.18
CA GLU A 30 -4.12 2.53 -11.64
C GLU A 30 -2.78 3.18 -11.23
N GLU A 31 -2.42 4.32 -11.84
CA GLU A 31 -1.25 5.10 -11.41
C GLU A 31 -1.53 5.91 -10.14
N ASP A 32 -2.77 6.40 -9.97
CA ASP A 32 -3.24 6.99 -8.73
C ASP A 32 -3.56 5.89 -7.72
N CYS A 33 -2.50 5.33 -7.11
CA CYS A 33 -2.59 4.15 -6.26
C CYS A 33 -1.96 4.32 -4.89
N LEU A 34 -1.38 5.47 -4.57
CA LEU A 34 -0.65 5.72 -3.31
C LEU A 34 -1.61 5.95 -2.14
N PHE A 35 -2.30 4.89 -1.74
CA PHE A 35 -3.24 4.84 -0.63
C PHE A 35 -2.71 3.94 0.49
N MET A 36 -3.21 4.17 1.71
CA MET A 36 -2.96 3.31 2.87
C MET A 36 -4.25 2.97 3.58
N ASN A 37 -4.25 1.81 4.23
CA ASN A 37 -5.32 1.34 5.09
C ASN A 37 -4.81 1.33 6.53
N VAL A 38 -5.61 1.87 7.44
CA VAL A 38 -5.31 1.88 8.88
C VAL A 38 -6.39 1.08 9.59
N TYR A 39 -5.98 0.04 10.30
CA TYR A 39 -6.87 -0.80 11.06
C TYR A 39 -6.51 -0.76 12.55
N THR A 40 -7.52 -0.63 13.40
CA THR A 40 -7.37 -0.60 14.86
C THR A 40 -8.64 -1.15 15.51
N THR A 41 -8.49 -1.74 16.70
CA THR A 41 -9.64 -2.16 17.53
C THR A 41 -10.18 -1.05 18.42
N SER A 42 -9.49 0.10 18.49
CA SER A 42 -9.90 1.23 19.31
C SER A 42 -9.81 2.53 18.52
N VAL A 43 -10.95 3.22 18.47
CA VAL A 43 -11.11 4.54 17.86
C VAL A 43 -11.55 5.50 18.97
N GLY A 44 -10.63 6.28 19.53
CA GLY A 44 -10.90 7.17 20.64
C GLY A 44 -9.65 7.67 21.36
N VAL A 45 -9.85 8.45 22.43
CA VAL A 45 -8.75 8.86 23.33
C VAL A 45 -8.31 7.63 24.11
N LEU A 46 -7.08 7.20 23.88
CA LEU A 46 -6.44 6.12 24.60
C LEU A 46 -5.61 6.68 25.76
N GLU A 47 -5.56 5.96 26.87
CA GLU A 47 -4.67 6.28 27.99
C GLU A 47 -3.19 6.04 27.61
N GLU A 48 -2.93 5.03 26.79
CA GLU A 48 -1.59 4.67 26.29
C GLU A 48 -1.61 4.40 24.77
N PRO A 49 -0.53 4.74 24.04
CA PRO A 49 -0.44 4.45 22.61
C PRO A 49 -0.39 2.95 22.35
N LEU A 50 -1.05 2.50 21.27
CA LEU A 50 -1.00 1.12 20.83
C LEU A 50 0.28 0.83 20.03
N PRO A 51 0.85 -0.39 20.13
CA PRO A 51 1.91 -0.81 19.23
C PRO A 51 1.40 -0.77 17.78
N THR A 52 2.23 -0.22 16.89
CA THR A 52 1.91 -0.08 15.46
C THR A 52 2.77 -1.03 14.63
N ILE A 53 2.11 -1.82 13.80
CA ILE A 53 2.75 -2.64 12.76
C ILE A 53 2.55 -1.94 11.43
N PHE A 54 3.67 -1.57 10.78
CA PHE A 54 3.67 -1.03 9.43
C PHE A 54 4.09 -2.13 8.46
N PHE A 55 3.15 -2.60 7.63
CA PHE A 55 3.35 -3.78 6.79
C PHE A 55 3.51 -3.40 5.32
N ILE A 56 4.68 -3.75 4.77
CA ILE A 56 5.02 -3.60 3.35
C ILE A 56 4.73 -4.93 2.66
N HIS A 57 3.82 -4.94 1.69
CA HIS A 57 3.50 -6.16 0.95
C HIS A 57 4.66 -6.60 0.04
N GLY A 58 4.77 -7.92 -0.17
CA GLY A 58 5.70 -8.52 -1.13
C GLY A 58 5.21 -8.44 -2.57
N GLY A 59 5.69 -9.36 -3.41
CA GLY A 59 5.38 -9.41 -4.86
C GLY A 59 6.52 -8.93 -5.76
N ALA A 60 7.76 -9.07 -5.27
CA ALA A 60 9.00 -8.84 -6.03
C ALA A 60 9.09 -7.46 -6.71
N PHE A 61 8.46 -6.44 -6.11
CA PHE A 61 8.35 -5.09 -6.68
C PHE A 61 7.56 -5.01 -8.00
N MET A 62 6.87 -6.08 -8.40
CA MET A 62 6.17 -6.19 -9.69
C MET A 62 4.65 -6.26 -9.54
N PHE A 63 4.15 -6.80 -8.43
CA PHE A 63 2.73 -6.99 -8.14
C PHE A 63 2.47 -6.97 -6.62
N GLY A 64 1.20 -7.00 -6.22
CA GLY A 64 0.74 -6.93 -4.83
C GLY A 64 -0.01 -5.64 -4.51
N SER A 65 -0.62 -5.61 -3.32
CA SER A 65 -1.34 -4.44 -2.82
C SER A 65 -1.42 -4.44 -1.29
N GLY A 66 -1.64 -3.27 -0.72
CA GLY A 66 -1.80 -3.08 0.72
C GLY A 66 -3.07 -3.75 1.27
N ASP A 67 -4.09 -3.95 0.45
CA ASP A 67 -5.35 -4.58 0.86
C ASP A 67 -5.37 -6.12 0.69
N PHE A 68 -4.28 -6.70 0.14
CA PHE A 68 -4.18 -8.12 -0.11
C PHE A 68 -4.20 -8.97 1.17
N TYR A 69 -3.55 -8.49 2.23
CA TYR A 69 -3.48 -9.17 3.54
C TYR A 69 -4.50 -8.57 4.51
N LYS A 70 -5.48 -9.37 4.92
CA LYS A 70 -6.58 -8.92 5.78
C LYS A 70 -6.20 -8.91 7.27
N PRO A 71 -6.74 -7.96 8.06
CA PRO A 71 -6.27 -7.69 9.42
C PRO A 71 -6.87 -8.62 10.50
N ASP A 72 -7.84 -9.47 10.15
CA ASP A 72 -8.77 -10.18 11.05
C ASP A 72 -8.09 -10.93 12.20
N ASN A 73 -6.95 -11.58 11.91
CA ASN A 73 -6.23 -12.37 12.91
C ASN A 73 -5.34 -11.51 13.82
N LEU A 74 -4.78 -10.42 13.30
CA LEU A 74 -3.90 -9.51 14.05
C LEU A 74 -4.69 -8.65 15.02
N LEU A 75 -5.84 -8.11 14.58
CA LEU A 75 -6.72 -7.28 15.40
C LEU A 75 -7.47 -8.04 16.51
N ARG A 76 -7.12 -9.30 16.77
CA ARG A 76 -7.52 -9.98 18.02
C ARG A 76 -6.77 -9.44 19.25
N LYS A 77 -5.70 -8.66 19.02
CA LYS A 77 -4.93 -7.97 20.06
C LYS A 77 -5.02 -6.45 19.86
N PRO A 78 -4.90 -5.66 20.94
CA PRO A 78 -4.90 -4.19 20.83
C PRO A 78 -3.62 -3.72 20.11
N MET A 79 -3.78 -3.29 18.86
CA MET A 79 -2.71 -2.77 18.02
C MET A 79 -3.26 -1.89 16.89
N VAL A 80 -2.37 -1.13 16.25
CA VAL A 80 -2.62 -0.49 14.96
C VAL A 80 -1.89 -1.29 13.88
N LEU A 81 -2.59 -1.64 12.81
CA LEU A 81 -1.99 -2.19 11.60
C LEU A 81 -2.14 -1.15 10.48
N VAL A 82 -1.02 -0.78 9.87
CA VAL A 82 -0.98 0.05 8.66
C VAL A 82 -0.51 -0.82 7.51
N THR A 83 -1.29 -0.86 6.44
CA THR A 83 -0.91 -1.43 5.15
C THR A 83 -1.03 -0.36 4.08
N PHE A 84 -0.29 -0.46 2.99
CA PHE A 84 -0.27 0.59 1.98
C PHE A 84 0.22 0.07 0.64
N ASN A 85 0.01 0.87 -0.40
CA ASN A 85 0.52 0.64 -1.73
C ASN A 85 1.79 1.47 -1.98
N TYR A 86 2.72 0.92 -2.75
CA TYR A 86 3.86 1.64 -3.32
C TYR A 86 3.92 1.35 -4.82
N ARG A 87 4.48 2.26 -5.62
CA ARG A 87 4.56 2.04 -7.08
C ARG A 87 5.35 0.77 -7.41
N LEU A 88 4.87 0.05 -8.42
CA LEU A 88 5.38 -1.26 -8.84
C LEU A 88 5.93 -1.22 -10.26
N GLY A 89 6.66 -2.27 -10.64
CA GLY A 89 7.20 -2.47 -11.97
C GLY A 89 8.02 -1.29 -12.47
N PRO A 90 7.96 -0.99 -13.78
CA PRO A 90 8.64 0.17 -14.36
C PRO A 90 8.23 1.50 -13.71
N LEU A 91 6.97 1.68 -13.31
CA LEU A 91 6.52 2.93 -12.67
C LEU A 91 7.14 3.16 -11.29
N GLY A 92 7.49 2.09 -10.58
CA GLY A 92 8.18 2.17 -9.29
C GLY A 92 9.71 2.14 -9.40
N PHE A 93 10.26 1.49 -10.41
CA PHE A 93 11.67 1.05 -10.38
C PHE A 93 12.45 1.28 -11.67
N LEU A 94 11.85 1.86 -12.72
CA LEU A 94 12.61 2.30 -13.89
C LEU A 94 13.70 3.29 -13.46
N SER A 95 14.91 3.07 -13.97
CA SER A 95 16.04 3.97 -13.81
C SER A 95 16.76 4.14 -15.13
N THR A 96 17.18 5.38 -15.42
CA THR A 96 18.11 5.71 -16.51
C THR A 96 19.56 5.76 -16.04
N GLU A 97 19.82 5.42 -14.77
CA GLU A 97 21.14 5.50 -14.12
C GLU A 97 21.78 6.91 -14.20
N ASP A 98 20.94 7.93 -14.28
CA ASP A 98 21.30 9.34 -14.23
C ASP A 98 20.35 10.11 -13.28
N ASP A 99 20.54 11.43 -13.19
CA ASP A 99 19.75 12.29 -12.30
C ASP A 99 18.34 12.59 -12.83
N VAL A 100 18.00 12.20 -14.07
CA VAL A 100 16.68 12.48 -14.67
C VAL A 100 15.65 11.48 -14.17
N ILE A 101 15.97 10.17 -14.23
CA ILE A 101 15.16 9.10 -13.67
C ILE A 101 16.06 8.21 -12.80
N PRO A 102 16.39 8.63 -11.57
CA PRO A 102 17.32 7.89 -10.69
C PRO A 102 16.76 6.56 -10.17
N GLY A 103 15.47 6.29 -10.40
CA GLY A 103 14.78 5.07 -9.96
C GLY A 103 14.44 5.02 -8.48
N ASN A 104 14.09 3.80 -8.03
CA ASN A 104 13.67 3.50 -6.66
C ASN A 104 12.48 4.34 -6.16
N TYR A 105 11.58 4.75 -7.05
CA TYR A 105 10.38 5.50 -6.68
C TYR A 105 9.47 4.70 -5.76
N GLY A 106 9.31 3.39 -5.98
CA GLY A 106 8.58 2.52 -5.07
C GLY A 106 9.19 2.49 -3.66
N LEU A 107 10.52 2.54 -3.53
CA LEU A 107 11.17 2.65 -2.21
C LEU A 107 10.99 4.04 -1.59
N LYS A 108 11.01 5.09 -2.40
CA LYS A 108 10.71 6.47 -1.94
C LYS A 108 9.26 6.58 -1.46
N ASP A 109 8.33 5.88 -2.09
CA ASP A 109 6.94 5.79 -1.62
C ASP A 109 6.87 5.10 -0.26
N GLN A 110 7.62 4.01 -0.05
CA GLN A 110 7.70 3.34 1.26
C GLN A 110 8.24 4.27 2.35
N VAL A 111 9.29 5.06 2.05
CA VAL A 111 9.82 6.07 2.98
C VAL A 111 8.82 7.19 3.23
N THR A 112 8.04 7.60 2.22
CA THR A 112 7.03 8.66 2.37
C THR A 112 5.84 8.21 3.21
N ALA A 113 5.51 6.92 3.18
CA ALA A 113 4.39 6.37 3.93
C ALA A 113 4.72 6.07 5.41
N LEU A 114 6.01 5.88 5.74
CA LEU A 114 6.55 5.66 7.09
C LEU A 114 6.62 6.96 7.91
#